data_AF-J9DTS2-F1
#
_entry.id   AF-J9DTS2-F1
#
_cell.length_a   1.000
_cell.length_b   1.000
_cell.length_c   1.000
_cell.angle_alpha   90.00
_cell.angle_beta   90.00
_cell.angle_gamma   90.00
#
_symmetry.space_group_name_H-M   'P 1'
#
loop_
_entity.id
_entity.type
_entity.pdbx_description
1 polymer ?
#
loop_
_entity_poly.entity_id
_entity_poly.type
_entity_poly.pdbx_seq_one_letter_code
_entity_poly.pdbx_strand_id
1 'polypeptide(L)'
;MFVLLEGSPSSINFRTVFDSLEQINGVEKVHNLRIWSLTLDKIAISVHLEITPGANAQWILKQTTQMLRDQYNVMESTVQIEGYNPEKQDCNRCIPPPL
;
A
#
# COMPACT_ATOMS: atom_id res chain seq x y z
N MET A 1 -19.45 -15.65 17.58
CA MET A 1 -18.99 -14.35 17.04
C MET A 1 -17.58 -14.15 17.53
N PHE A 2 -16.61 -14.03 16.63
CA PHE A 2 -15.24 -13.65 16.96
C PHE A 2 -15.06 -12.19 16.56
N VAL A 3 -14.38 -11.40 17.39
CA VAL A 3 -14.02 -10.00 17.10
C VAL A 3 -12.50 -9.96 17.01
N LEU A 4 -11.96 -9.57 15.86
CA LEU A 4 -10.55 -9.21 15.76
C LEU A 4 -10.39 -7.74 16.18
N LEU A 5 -9.47 -7.49 17.09
CA LEU A 5 -8.98 -6.14 17.38
C LEU A 5 -7.71 -5.94 16.56
N GLU A 6 -7.84 -5.24 15.44
CA GLU A 6 -6.72 -4.96 14.54
C GLU A 6 -6.00 -3.69 15.01
N GLY A 7 -4.68 -3.81 15.21
CA GLY A 7 -3.80 -2.70 15.59
C GLY A 7 -2.78 -2.41 14.49
N SER A 8 -2.11 -1.27 14.61
CA SER A 8 -0.92 -0.97 13.81
C SER A 8 0.22 -1.90 14.25
N PRO A 9 0.85 -2.67 13.34
CA PRO A 9 1.95 -3.56 13.71
C PRO A 9 3.21 -2.74 14.04
N SER A 10 3.91 -3.07 15.12
CA SER A 10 5.16 -2.40 15.50
C SER A 10 6.36 -2.81 14.65
N SER A 11 6.28 -3.93 13.94
CA SER A 11 7.35 -4.51 13.12
C SER A 11 7.48 -3.90 11.72
N ILE A 12 6.50 -3.11 11.29
CA ILE A 12 6.47 -2.51 9.94
C ILE A 12 6.29 -1.01 10.03
N ASN A 13 7.14 -0.28 9.33
CA ASN A 13 7.09 1.17 9.29
C ASN A 13 6.22 1.64 8.11
N PHE A 14 5.14 2.37 8.41
CA PHE A 14 4.23 2.90 7.40
C PHE A 14 4.94 3.76 6.34
N ARG A 15 5.84 4.65 6.78
CA ARG A 15 6.55 5.58 5.90
C ARG A 15 7.46 4.83 4.93
N THR A 16 8.20 3.83 5.42
CA THR A 16 9.09 3.02 4.58
C THR A 16 8.31 2.24 3.51
N VAL A 17 7.15 1.67 3.86
CA VAL A 17 6.27 1.00 2.89
C VAL A 17 5.73 2.00 1.87
N PHE A 18 5.26 3.16 2.32
CA PHE A 18 4.75 4.22 1.44
C PHE A 18 5.82 4.68 0.45
N ASP A 19 7.03 5.01 0.92
CA ASP A 19 8.14 5.44 0.07
C ASP A 19 8.49 4.36 -0.96
N SER A 20 8.51 3.08 -0.55
CA SER A 20 8.81 1.98 -1.47
C SER A 20 7.75 1.79 -2.56
N LEU A 21 6.48 2.01 -2.24
CA LEU A 21 5.39 1.99 -3.21
C LEU A 21 5.51 3.14 -4.23
N GLU A 22 5.91 4.32 -3.77
CA GLU A 22 6.15 5.47 -4.66
C GLU A 22 7.34 5.26 -5.62
N GLN A 23 8.30 4.39 -5.27
CA GLN A 23 9.44 4.09 -6.13
C GLN A 23 9.15 3.03 -7.21
N ILE A 24 7.95 2.43 -7.22
CA ILE A 24 7.59 1.44 -8.25
C ILE A 24 7.41 2.16 -9.59
N ASN A 25 8.15 1.72 -10.61
CA ASN A 25 8.08 2.32 -11.93
C ASN A 25 6.64 2.31 -12.49
N GLY A 26 6.15 3.48 -12.90
CA GLY A 26 4.81 3.69 -13.42
C GLY A 26 3.74 3.99 -12.36
N VAL A 27 4.09 4.00 -11.07
CA VAL A 27 3.24 4.55 -10.00
C VAL A 27 3.47 6.05 -9.92
N GLU A 28 2.39 6.83 -10.02
CA GLU A 28 2.40 8.29 -9.90
C GLU A 28 1.96 8.74 -8.50
N LYS A 29 1.11 7.96 -7.84
CA LYS A 29 0.57 8.30 -6.53
C LYS A 29 0.18 7.08 -5.72
N VAL A 30 0.50 7.13 -4.43
CA VAL A 30 0.07 6.13 -3.45
C VAL A 30 -0.97 6.77 -2.53
N HIS A 31 -2.11 6.11 -2.35
CA HIS A 31 -3.15 6.60 -1.45
C HIS A 31 -3.92 5.45 -0.79
N ASN A 32 -4.69 5.78 0.24
CA ASN A 32 -5.46 4.83 1.05
C ASN A 32 -4.63 3.64 1.57
N LEU A 33 -3.32 3.82 1.81
CA LEU A 33 -2.47 2.79 2.40
C LEU A 33 -2.94 2.48 3.82
N ARG A 34 -3.23 1.21 4.09
CA ARG A 34 -3.61 0.70 5.41
C ARG A 34 -2.79 -0.54 5.72
N ILE A 35 -2.27 -0.60 6.93
CA ILE A 35 -1.44 -1.70 7.42
C ILE A 35 -2.01 -2.19 8.74
N TRP A 36 -2.24 -3.49 8.84
CA TRP A 36 -3.01 -4.12 9.91
C TRP A 36 -2.27 -5.37 10.38
N SER A 37 -2.29 -5.64 11.69
CA SER A 37 -1.85 -6.92 12.23
C SER A 37 -3.05 -7.87 12.33
N LEU A 38 -3.02 -8.99 11.61
CA LEU A 38 -4.02 -10.06 11.72
C LEU A 38 -3.75 -10.97 12.93
N THR A 39 -2.47 -11.18 13.22
CA THR A 39 -1.93 -11.84 14.43
C THR A 39 -0.65 -11.11 14.85
N LEU A 40 0.08 -11.61 15.85
CA LEU A 40 1.37 -11.02 16.28
C LEU A 40 2.45 -11.06 15.17
N ASP A 41 2.35 -12.00 14.24
CA ASP A 41 3.34 -12.32 13.20
C ASP A 41 2.83 -12.13 11.77
N LYS A 42 1.53 -11.85 11.58
CA LYS A 42 0.91 -11.74 10.26
C LYS A 42 0.41 -10.34 9.99
N ILE A 43 0.99 -9.72 8.97
CA ILE A 43 0.64 -8.37 8.51
C ILE A 43 -0.25 -8.48 7.28
N ALA A 44 -1.30 -7.67 7.23
CA ALA A 44 -2.08 -7.41 6.02
C ALA A 44 -1.89 -5.96 5.55
N ILE A 45 -1.98 -5.73 4.24
CA ILE A 45 -1.94 -4.38 3.65
C ILE A 45 -3.05 -4.20 2.61
N SER A 46 -3.65 -3.01 2.58
CA SER A 46 -4.49 -2.55 1.48
C SER A 46 -3.98 -1.21 0.98
N VAL A 47 -3.92 -1.01 -0.34
CA VAL A 47 -3.44 0.24 -0.93
C VAL A 47 -4.03 0.49 -2.31
N HIS A 48 -4.15 1.77 -2.68
CA HIS A 48 -4.51 2.22 -4.00
C HIS A 48 -3.30 2.88 -4.66
N LEU A 49 -3.01 2.48 -5.90
CA LEU A 49 -1.93 3.03 -6.72
C LEU A 49 -2.52 3.68 -7.95
N GLU A 50 -2.29 4.98 -8.12
CA GLU A 50 -2.55 5.66 -9.38
C GLU A 50 -1.33 5.48 -10.29
N ILE A 51 -1.56 5.00 -11.51
CA ILE A 51 -0.49 4.67 -12.45
C ILE A 51 -0.51 5.59 -13.67
N THR A 52 0.67 5.78 -14.27
CA THR A 52 0.83 6.55 -15.51
C THR A 52 -0.04 5.96 -16.63
N PRO A 53 -0.68 6.79 -17.47
CA PRO A 53 -1.41 6.29 -18.64
C PRO A 53 -0.55 5.39 -19.53
N GLY A 54 -1.04 4.19 -19.83
CA GLY A 54 -0.32 3.19 -20.64
C GLY A 54 0.68 2.32 -19.88
N ALA A 55 0.89 2.55 -18.58
CA ALA A 55 1.69 1.66 -17.75
C ALA A 55 1.04 0.27 -17.63
N ASN A 56 1.87 -0.77 -17.46
CA ASN A 56 1.39 -2.14 -17.37
C ASN A 56 0.86 -2.43 -15.96
N ALA A 57 -0.45 -2.28 -15.77
CA ALA A 57 -1.14 -2.52 -14.50
C ALA A 57 -0.87 -3.91 -13.92
N GLN A 58 -0.83 -4.97 -14.74
CA GLN A 58 -0.58 -6.33 -14.28
C GLN A 58 0.85 -6.50 -13.76
N TRP A 59 1.82 -5.86 -14.43
CA TRP A 59 3.21 -5.86 -13.98
C TRP A 59 3.34 -5.11 -12.65
N ILE A 60 2.74 -3.92 -12.52
CA ILE A 60 2.75 -3.13 -11.28
C ILE A 60 2.10 -3.91 -10.13
N LEU A 61 0.93 -4.53 -10.34
CA LEU A 61 0.29 -5.39 -9.35
C LEU A 61 1.21 -6.51 -8.86
N LYS A 62 1.88 -7.19 -9.80
CA LYS A 62 2.79 -8.29 -9.49
C LYS A 62 4.01 -7.79 -8.71
N GLN A 63 4.65 -6.70 -9.15
CA GLN A 63 5.81 -6.12 -8.48
C GLN A 63 5.47 -5.65 -7.08
N THR A 64 4.34 -4.94 -6.93
CA THR A 64 3.85 -4.48 -5.62
C THR A 64 3.63 -5.65 -4.67
N THR A 65 2.88 -6.66 -5.11
CA THR A 65 2.57 -7.85 -4.28
C THR A 65 3.84 -8.60 -3.88
N GLN A 66 4.79 -8.77 -4.81
CA GLN A 66 6.08 -9.42 -4.51
C GLN A 66 6.92 -8.61 -3.52
N MET A 67 7.05 -7.30 -3.74
CA MET A 67 7.79 -6.40 -2.85
C MET A 67 7.22 -6.42 -1.42
N LEU A 68 5.89 -6.27 -1.29
CA LEU A 68 5.22 -6.30 0.02
C LEU A 68 5.46 -7.62 0.76
N ARG A 69 5.41 -8.75 0.04
CA ARG A 69 5.69 -10.06 0.62
C ARG A 69 7.16 -10.21 1.01
N ASP A 70 8.07 -9.95 0.09
CA ASP A 70 9.48 -10.34 0.22
C ASP A 70 10.28 -9.36 1.11
N GLN A 71 9.95 -8.07 1.08
CA GLN A 71 10.67 -7.04 1.85
C GLN A 71 10.01 -6.74 3.20
N TYR A 72 8.68 -6.85 3.28
CA TYR A 72 7.91 -6.42 4.45
C TYR A 72 7.21 -7.56 5.18
N ASN A 73 7.39 -8.81 4.74
CA ASN A 73 6.75 -10.00 5.30
C ASN A 73 5.22 -9.86 5.40
N VAL A 74 4.62 -9.18 4.42
CA VAL A 74 3.17 -9.04 4.33
C VAL A 74 2.58 -10.37 3.90
N MET A 75 1.68 -10.91 4.73
CA MET A 75 1.01 -12.18 4.45
C MET A 75 -0.10 -12.02 3.41
N GLU A 76 -0.89 -10.95 3.54
CA GLU A 76 -2.02 -10.67 2.66
C GLU A 76 -1.97 -9.21 2.18
N SER A 77 -2.08 -9.02 0.87
CA SER A 77 -2.14 -7.67 0.30
C SER A 77 -3.26 -7.55 -0.72
N THR A 78 -4.00 -6.45 -0.67
CA THR A 78 -4.93 -6.04 -1.73
C THR A 78 -4.44 -4.73 -2.34
N VAL A 79 -4.24 -4.71 -3.65
CA VAL A 79 -3.75 -3.54 -4.39
C VAL A 79 -4.80 -3.16 -5.43
N GLN A 80 -5.36 -1.96 -5.33
CA GLN A 80 -6.24 -1.40 -6.34
C GLN A 80 -5.43 -0.50 -7.28
N ILE A 81 -5.54 -0.74 -8.59
CA ILE A 81 -4.93 0.12 -9.61
C ILE A 81 -5.97 1.13 -10.11
N GLU A 82 -5.55 2.38 -10.21
CA GLU A 82 -6.35 3.50 -10.69
C GLU A 82 -5.60 4.26 -11.79
N GLY A 83 -6.32 4.94 -12.68
CA GLY A 83 -5.70 5.87 -13.63
C GLY A 83 -5.31 7.17 -12.92
N TYR A 84 -4.09 7.65 -13.16
CA TYR A 84 -3.65 8.94 -12.64
C TYR A 84 -4.47 10.10 -13.24
N ASN A 85 -5.01 10.95 -12.36
CA ASN A 85 -5.71 12.17 -12.75
C ASN A 85 -5.13 13.35 -11.96
N PRO A 86 -4.39 14.27 -12.62
CA PRO A 86 -3.76 15.42 -11.94
C PRO A 86 -4.78 16.41 -11.36
N GLU A 87 -6.03 16.42 -11.83
CA GLU A 87 -7.09 17.30 -11.31
C GLU A 87 -7.81 16.71 -10.09
N LYS A 88 -7.59 15.43 -9.78
CA LYS A 88 -8.23 14.76 -8.66
C LYS A 88 -7.67 15.33 -7.36
N GLN A 89 -8.53 15.98 -6.57
CA GLN A 89 -8.17 16.55 -5.28
C GLN A 89 -7.44 15.53 -4.42
N ASP A 90 -6.38 15.97 -3.75
CA ASP A 90 -5.64 15.12 -2.83
C ASP A 90 -6.57 14.56 -1.75
N CYS A 91 -6.50 13.25 -1.57
CA CYS A 91 -7.21 12.61 -0.48
C CYS A 91 -6.49 12.98 0.82
N ASN A 92 -7.00 13.98 1.55
CA ASN A 92 -6.48 14.45 2.84
C ASN A 92 -6.40 13.37 3.94
N ARG A 93 -6.88 12.14 3.66
CA ARG A 93 -6.75 10.98 4.54
C ARG A 93 -5.48 10.16 4.30
N CYS A 94 -4.70 10.52 3.29
CA CYS A 94 -3.50 9.77 2.87
C CYS A 94 -2.20 10.43 3.32
N ILE A 95 -2.29 11.39 4.24
CA ILE A 95 -1.15 12.09 4.79
C ILE A 95 -0.41 11.11 5.73
N PRO A 96 0.86 10.77 5.47
CA PRO A 96 1.65 9.97 6.40
C PRO A 96 1.65 10.65 7.78
N PRO A 97 1.67 9.88 8.89
CA PRO A 97 1.86 10.48 10.21
C PRO A 97 3.12 11.37 10.19
N PRO A 98 3.10 12.57 10.79
CA PRO A 98 4.28 13.41 10.89
C PRO A 98 5.40 12.69 11.65
N LEU A 99 6.65 13.02 11.31
CA LEU A 99 7.87 12.50 11.95
C LEU A 99 7.90 12.73 13.46
#